data_AF-F0KHH4-F1
#
_entry.id   AF-F0KHH4-F1
#
_cell.length_a   1.000
_cell.length_b   1.000
_cell.length_c   1.000
_cell.angle_alpha   90.00
_cell.angle_beta   90.00
_cell.angle_gamma   90.00
#
_symmetry.space_group_name_H-M   'P 1'
#
loop_
_entity.id
_entity.type
_entity.pdbx_description
1 polymer ?
#
loop_
_entity_poly.entity_id
_entity_poly.type
_entity_poly.pdbx_seq_one_letter_code
_entity_poly.pdbx_strand_id
1 'polypeptide(L)'
;MSQTITLYVDGACRGNPGLGGWGAYVITEQGEHKLFGGEPDTTNNRMELTAAIEGVSFCPADAHLIIWTDSNYVKQGITEWIHGWKKKNWKDVKNPDLWQKLDAVCTGRNIEWNWIKGHAGHPGNEMADQLANLGADKTAKELKQPQSTTVSQDIKKPEQDWLLDDPFGFDLADATEEENIHLEASEEVEMIEVTGEIIEVETAEQESKQPTNNIHPQIVVTEAKLKLQGPRQLILDTETTGFYFQDGDRIIEVGAIEMINRKLTGSSIHIYINPQKPVGDSENIHGISDDFLKDKPLYADIADTLFDYLKGAEIIAHNATFDMNFLDMEFKRVGLPALSEVCEVTDTLALAKNKHPGQKNSLDALVRRYEIPARDRTFHGALLDAEILADVYLAMTGGQVSFDIDALSQSENSQQTTNRSRVQIDLPVIYPSDEELNTHETWVKEYEEKHGEPCLFAK
;
A
#
# COMPACT_ATOMS: atom_id res chain seq x y z
N MET A 1 41.22 -8.15 -27.33
CA MET A 1 40.59 -8.52 -26.05
C MET A 1 39.16 -7.99 -26.13
N SER A 2 38.15 -8.77 -25.75
CA SER A 2 36.78 -8.27 -25.73
C SER A 2 36.68 -7.17 -24.67
N GLN A 3 36.23 -5.98 -25.06
CA GLN A 3 36.07 -4.85 -24.16
C GLN A 3 34.97 -5.18 -23.15
N THR A 4 35.23 -4.96 -21.86
CA THR A 4 34.21 -5.10 -20.82
C THR A 4 33.52 -3.76 -20.62
N ILE A 5 32.20 -3.74 -20.73
CA ILE A 5 31.37 -2.53 -20.60
C ILE A 5 30.41 -2.75 -19.44
N THR A 6 30.37 -1.81 -18.50
CA THR A 6 29.41 -1.84 -17.40
C THR A 6 28.24 -0.94 -17.74
N LEU A 7 27.03 -1.43 -17.59
CA LEU A 7 25.79 -0.74 -17.91
C LEU A 7 24.91 -0.69 -16.66
N TYR A 8 24.37 0.47 -16.32
CA TYR A 8 23.30 0.62 -15.33
C TYR A 8 22.04 1.06 -16.04
N VAL A 9 20.92 0.39 -15.79
CA VAL A 9 19.63 0.68 -16.43
C VAL A 9 18.53 0.81 -15.40
N ASP A 10 17.63 1.77 -15.64
CA ASP A 10 16.51 2.07 -14.77
C ASP A 10 15.35 2.70 -15.56
N GLY A 11 14.12 2.53 -15.07
CA GLY A 11 12.90 3.09 -15.61
C GLY A 11 12.07 3.80 -14.53
N ALA A 12 11.58 4.99 -14.87
CA ALA A 12 10.74 5.80 -13.99
C ALA A 12 9.39 6.09 -14.67
N CYS A 13 8.32 6.15 -13.88
CA CYS A 13 6.98 6.46 -14.37
C CYS A 13 6.18 7.32 -13.39
N ARG A 14 5.74 8.52 -13.82
CA ARG A 14 4.93 9.46 -13.05
C ARG A 14 3.45 9.20 -13.32
N GLY A 15 2.86 8.37 -12.46
CA GLY A 15 1.57 7.70 -12.71
C GLY A 15 1.82 6.43 -13.53
N ASN A 16 1.31 5.28 -13.09
CA ASN A 16 1.55 3.99 -13.73
C ASN A 16 0.21 3.31 -14.06
N PRO A 17 -0.29 3.39 -15.31
CA PRO A 17 0.34 4.01 -16.48
C PRO A 17 0.34 5.54 -16.47
N GLY A 18 1.26 6.16 -17.20
CA GLY A 18 1.42 7.62 -17.27
C GLY A 18 2.73 8.03 -17.93
N LEU A 19 3.19 9.25 -17.63
CA LEU A 19 4.41 9.81 -18.21
C LEU A 19 5.64 9.08 -17.69
N GLY A 20 6.34 8.36 -18.56
CA GLY A 20 7.52 7.58 -18.19
C GLY A 20 8.81 8.04 -18.87
N GLY A 21 9.92 7.70 -18.25
CA GLY A 21 11.26 7.89 -18.76
C GLY A 21 12.14 6.69 -18.48
N TRP A 22 13.12 6.46 -19.35
CA TRP A 22 14.09 5.40 -19.22
C TRP A 22 15.50 6.00 -19.21
N GLY A 23 16.41 5.39 -18.46
CA GLY A 23 17.78 5.83 -18.30
C GLY A 23 18.77 4.67 -18.44
N ALA A 24 19.82 4.87 -19.23
CA ALA A 24 20.91 3.92 -19.37
C ALA A 24 22.26 4.63 -19.25
N TYR A 25 23.06 4.18 -18.29
CA TYR A 25 24.38 4.71 -18.00
C TYR A 25 25.46 3.69 -18.37
N VAL A 26 26.19 3.97 -19.45
CA VAL A 26 27.17 3.05 -20.05
C VAL A 26 28.58 3.52 -19.69
N ILE A 27 29.38 2.64 -19.10
CA ILE A 27 30.77 2.90 -18.74
C ILE A 27 31.68 2.02 -19.60
N THR A 28 32.48 2.67 -20.44
CA THR A 28 33.47 2.03 -21.30
C THR A 28 34.88 2.47 -20.92
N GLU A 29 35.90 1.77 -21.40
CA GLU A 29 37.31 2.20 -21.25
C GLU A 29 37.60 3.60 -21.84
N GLN A 30 36.75 4.08 -22.77
CA GLN A 30 36.91 5.37 -23.44
C GLN A 30 36.13 6.50 -22.76
N GLY A 31 35.29 6.19 -21.76
CA GLY A 31 34.50 7.15 -21.02
C GLY A 31 33.08 6.68 -20.71
N GLU A 32 32.30 7.62 -20.19
CA GLU A 32 30.92 7.43 -19.72
C GLU A 32 29.92 7.98 -20.74
N HIS A 33 28.85 7.24 -20.99
CA HIS A 33 27.75 7.67 -21.86
C HIS A 33 26.43 7.64 -21.09
N LYS A 34 25.66 8.71 -21.22
CA LYS A 34 24.38 8.93 -20.54
C LYS A 34 23.27 8.95 -21.59
N LEU A 35 22.46 7.91 -21.61
CA LEU A 35 21.35 7.73 -22.53
C LEU A 35 20.05 7.85 -21.76
N PHE A 36 19.08 8.55 -22.34
CA PHE A 36 17.76 8.69 -21.74
C PHE A 36 16.71 9.03 -22.80
N GLY A 37 15.47 8.67 -22.51
CA GLY A 37 14.30 9.00 -23.31
C GLY A 37 13.03 8.82 -22.49
N GLY A 38 11.88 9.02 -23.10
CA GLY A 38 10.61 8.86 -22.39
C GLY A 38 9.41 8.77 -23.30
N GLU A 39 8.31 8.27 -22.74
CA GLU A 39 7.03 8.07 -23.42
C GLU A 39 5.90 8.73 -22.62
N PRO A 40 4.93 9.37 -23.30
CA PRO A 40 3.87 10.14 -22.65
C PRO A 40 2.86 9.27 -21.88
N ASP A 41 2.64 8.05 -22.34
CA ASP A 41 1.70 7.09 -21.75
C ASP A 41 2.32 5.69 -21.79
N THR A 42 2.92 5.29 -20.68
CA THR A 42 3.68 4.05 -20.55
C THR A 42 3.61 3.54 -19.11
N THR A 43 4.32 2.44 -18.81
CA THR A 43 4.39 1.90 -17.43
C THR A 43 5.83 1.81 -16.99
N ASN A 44 6.06 1.69 -15.67
CA ASN A 44 7.41 1.53 -15.13
C ASN A 44 8.12 0.34 -15.79
N ASN A 45 7.46 -0.83 -15.81
CA ASN A 45 8.01 -2.06 -16.39
C ASN A 45 8.36 -1.91 -17.89
N ARG A 46 7.65 -1.06 -18.63
CA ARG A 46 7.99 -0.78 -20.03
C ARG A 46 9.24 0.10 -20.12
N MET A 47 9.37 1.12 -19.28
CA MET A 47 10.56 1.97 -19.25
C MET A 47 11.82 1.21 -18.82
N GLU A 48 11.69 0.32 -17.84
CA GLU A 48 12.76 -0.59 -17.40
C GLU A 48 13.28 -1.47 -18.55
N LEU A 49 12.36 -2.09 -19.30
CA LEU A 49 12.70 -2.89 -20.46
C LEU A 49 13.30 -2.06 -21.59
N THR A 50 12.77 -0.86 -21.84
CA THR A 50 13.30 0.05 -22.85
C THR A 50 14.72 0.50 -22.48
N ALA A 51 14.99 0.82 -21.22
CA ALA A 51 16.33 1.16 -20.73
C ALA A 51 17.34 0.05 -21.04
N ALA A 52 16.97 -1.20 -20.72
CA ALA A 52 17.77 -2.37 -21.03
C ALA A 52 18.01 -2.55 -22.54
N ILE A 53 16.96 -2.42 -23.37
CA ILE A 53 17.05 -2.57 -24.83
C ILE A 53 17.98 -1.51 -25.43
N GLU A 54 17.78 -0.25 -25.09
CA GLU A 54 18.54 0.88 -25.64
C GLU A 54 19.99 0.85 -25.16
N GLY A 55 20.22 0.53 -23.88
CA GLY A 55 21.56 0.39 -23.32
C GLY A 55 22.37 -0.73 -23.98
N VAL A 56 21.79 -1.92 -24.16
CA VAL A 56 22.48 -3.03 -24.85
C VAL A 56 22.67 -2.72 -26.34
N SER A 57 21.69 -2.09 -26.99
CA SER A 57 21.77 -1.73 -28.42
C SER A 57 22.88 -0.72 -28.71
N PHE A 58 23.16 0.19 -27.78
CA PHE A 58 24.26 1.15 -27.89
C PHE A 58 25.64 0.49 -27.85
N CYS A 59 25.75 -0.64 -27.14
CA CYS A 59 27.03 -1.32 -26.95
C CYS A 59 27.43 -2.17 -28.18
N PRO A 60 28.73 -2.26 -28.51
CA PRO A 60 29.22 -3.14 -29.57
C PRO A 60 28.80 -4.61 -29.35
N ALA A 61 28.55 -5.34 -30.43
CA ALA A 61 28.04 -6.71 -30.37
C ALA A 61 29.06 -7.74 -29.83
N ASP A 62 30.36 -7.43 -29.91
CA ASP A 62 31.48 -8.27 -29.47
C ASP A 62 32.00 -7.93 -28.06
N ALA A 63 31.42 -6.93 -27.41
CA ALA A 63 31.75 -6.54 -26.05
C ALA A 63 31.15 -7.50 -25.01
N HIS A 64 31.84 -7.66 -23.90
CA HIS A 64 31.31 -8.32 -22.71
C HIS A 64 30.56 -7.29 -21.87
N LEU A 65 29.27 -7.51 -21.64
CA LEU A 65 28.41 -6.55 -20.93
C LEU A 65 28.12 -7.03 -19.52
N ILE A 66 28.32 -6.15 -18.53
CA ILE A 66 27.89 -6.34 -17.15
C ILE A 66 26.76 -5.34 -16.91
N ILE A 67 25.52 -5.84 -16.82
CA ILE A 67 24.33 -5.02 -16.69
C ILE A 67 23.84 -5.05 -15.25
N TRP A 68 23.64 -3.89 -14.67
CA TRP A 68 23.06 -3.68 -13.35
C TRP A 68 21.68 -3.05 -13.50
N THR A 69 20.69 -3.66 -12.84
CA THR A 69 19.31 -3.16 -12.75
C THR A 69 18.80 -3.41 -11.35
N ASP A 70 17.94 -2.53 -10.84
CA ASP A 70 17.20 -2.75 -9.60
C ASP A 70 15.82 -3.38 -9.81
N SER A 71 15.43 -3.56 -11.07
CA SER A 71 14.22 -4.24 -11.45
C SER A 71 14.38 -5.76 -11.42
N ASN A 72 13.83 -6.39 -10.38
CA ASN A 72 13.69 -7.85 -10.32
C ASN A 72 12.90 -8.39 -11.52
N TYR A 73 11.96 -7.62 -12.06
CA TYR A 73 11.19 -7.98 -13.26
C TYR A 73 12.09 -8.15 -14.49
N VAL A 74 13.04 -7.23 -14.72
CA VAL A 74 13.99 -7.34 -15.83
C VAL A 74 14.97 -8.48 -15.59
N LYS A 75 15.59 -8.53 -14.40
CA LYS A 75 16.57 -9.57 -14.04
C LYS A 75 15.98 -10.97 -14.17
N GLN A 76 14.89 -11.28 -13.48
CA GLN A 76 14.30 -12.62 -13.49
C GLN A 76 13.68 -12.94 -14.86
N GLY A 77 13.11 -11.93 -15.52
CA GLY A 77 12.51 -12.11 -16.84
C GLY A 77 13.52 -12.56 -17.89
N ILE A 78 14.70 -11.95 -17.96
CA ILE A 78 15.73 -12.33 -18.94
C ILE A 78 16.53 -13.58 -18.55
N THR A 79 16.73 -13.85 -17.27
CA THR A 79 17.54 -15.01 -16.82
C THR A 79 16.74 -16.29 -16.63
N GLU A 80 15.47 -16.19 -16.23
CA GLU A 80 14.67 -17.35 -15.81
C GLU A 80 13.44 -17.55 -16.71
N TRP A 81 12.61 -16.52 -16.87
CA TRP A 81 11.28 -16.68 -17.46
C TRP A 81 11.28 -16.75 -19.00
N ILE A 82 12.24 -16.09 -19.65
CA ILE A 82 12.29 -15.98 -21.11
C ILE A 82 12.33 -17.34 -21.83
N HIS A 83 12.98 -18.33 -21.23
CA HIS A 83 13.05 -19.68 -21.77
C HIS A 83 11.67 -20.35 -21.81
N GLY A 84 10.84 -20.11 -20.78
CA GLY A 84 9.46 -20.59 -20.71
C GLY A 84 8.56 -19.87 -21.72
N TRP A 85 8.72 -18.55 -21.84
CA TRP A 85 7.93 -17.73 -22.76
C TRP A 85 8.20 -18.07 -24.23
N LYS A 86 9.46 -18.28 -24.62
CA LYS A 86 9.81 -18.71 -25.98
C LYS A 86 9.21 -20.07 -26.34
N LYS A 87 9.20 -21.02 -25.41
CA LYS A 87 8.56 -22.34 -25.59
C LYS A 87 7.04 -22.25 -25.76
N LYS A 88 6.40 -21.28 -25.10
CA LYS A 88 4.94 -21.03 -25.18
C LYS A 88 4.56 -20.02 -26.27
N ASN A 89 5.45 -19.67 -27.20
CA ASN A 89 5.25 -18.65 -28.23
C ASN A 89 4.74 -17.30 -27.66
N TRP A 90 5.26 -16.88 -26.51
CA TRP A 90 4.93 -15.62 -25.85
C TRP A 90 3.45 -15.45 -25.47
N LYS A 91 2.71 -16.56 -25.35
CA LYS A 91 1.31 -16.54 -24.93
C LYS A 91 1.20 -16.15 -23.46
N ASP A 92 0.26 -15.25 -23.15
CA ASP A 92 -0.05 -14.75 -21.81
C ASP A 92 1.09 -13.97 -21.11
N VAL A 93 2.04 -13.42 -21.88
CA VAL A 93 3.16 -12.61 -21.37
C VAL A 93 2.80 -11.12 -21.40
N LYS A 94 3.09 -10.40 -20.32
CA LYS A 94 2.95 -8.93 -20.27
C LYS A 94 4.13 -8.27 -21.01
N ASN A 95 3.85 -7.24 -21.82
CA ASN A 95 4.84 -6.55 -22.68
C ASN A 95 5.62 -7.49 -23.64
N PRO A 96 4.94 -8.40 -24.37
CA PRO A 96 5.62 -9.37 -25.22
C PRO A 96 6.42 -8.71 -26.34
N ASP A 97 6.00 -7.51 -26.77
CA ASP A 97 6.67 -6.70 -27.77
C ASP A 97 8.07 -6.24 -27.35
N LEU A 98 8.24 -5.81 -26.09
CA LEU A 98 9.54 -5.39 -25.56
C LEU A 98 10.42 -6.57 -25.22
N TRP A 99 9.86 -7.65 -24.68
CA TRP A 99 10.64 -8.85 -24.40
C TRP A 99 11.21 -9.51 -25.65
N GLN A 100 10.45 -9.55 -26.75
CA GLN A 100 10.95 -10.02 -28.04
C GLN A 100 12.09 -9.16 -28.58
N LYS A 101 12.01 -7.83 -28.42
CA LYS A 101 13.09 -6.90 -28.80
C LYS A 101 14.33 -7.13 -27.93
N LEU A 102 14.18 -7.24 -26.62
CA LEU A 102 15.28 -7.47 -25.69
C LEU A 102 15.99 -8.81 -25.98
N ASP A 103 15.23 -9.88 -26.20
CA ASP A 103 15.76 -11.20 -26.61
C ASP A 103 16.58 -11.10 -27.90
N ALA A 104 16.06 -10.40 -28.91
CA ALA A 104 16.75 -10.23 -30.19
C ALA A 104 18.07 -9.46 -30.04
N VAL A 105 18.10 -8.41 -29.20
CA VAL A 105 19.29 -7.59 -28.95
C VAL A 105 20.33 -8.36 -28.12
N CYS A 106 19.90 -9.20 -27.17
CA CYS A 106 20.78 -10.01 -26.34
C CYS A 106 21.31 -11.27 -27.04
N THR A 107 20.63 -11.75 -28.08
CA THR A 107 20.97 -13.00 -28.76
C THR A 107 22.40 -12.96 -29.33
N GLY A 108 23.22 -13.93 -28.93
CA GLY A 108 24.59 -14.09 -29.43
C GLY A 108 25.62 -13.16 -28.77
N ARG A 109 25.26 -12.43 -27.71
CA ARG A 109 26.15 -11.56 -26.94
C ARG A 109 26.55 -12.21 -25.60
N ASN A 110 27.69 -11.78 -25.05
CA ASN A 110 28.15 -12.22 -23.73
C ASN A 110 27.72 -11.20 -22.66
N ILE A 111 26.60 -11.46 -21.99
CA ILE A 111 25.96 -10.55 -21.04
C ILE A 111 25.83 -11.20 -19.67
N GLU A 112 26.27 -10.48 -18.64
CA GLU A 112 26.06 -10.79 -17.24
C GLU A 112 25.00 -9.85 -16.66
N TRP A 113 23.96 -10.41 -16.03
CA TRP A 113 22.87 -9.64 -15.41
C TRP A 113 22.99 -9.68 -13.90
N ASN A 114 23.13 -8.51 -13.30
CA ASN A 114 23.26 -8.32 -11.87
C ASN A 114 22.11 -7.49 -11.33
N TRP A 115 21.58 -7.91 -10.19
CA TRP A 115 20.57 -7.15 -9.47
C TRP A 115 21.23 -6.31 -8.38
N ILE A 116 20.79 -5.06 -8.25
CA ILE A 116 21.18 -4.18 -7.16
C ILE A 116 19.94 -3.62 -6.47
N LYS A 117 20.05 -3.33 -5.18
CA LYS A 117 18.96 -2.69 -4.45
C LYS A 117 18.84 -1.22 -4.89
N GLY A 118 17.66 -0.82 -5.36
CA GLY A 118 17.35 0.57 -5.69
C GLY A 118 17.52 1.52 -4.50
N HIS A 119 17.98 2.74 -4.78
CA HIS A 119 18.26 3.81 -3.79
C HIS A 119 19.18 3.40 -2.62
N ALA A 120 20.12 2.48 -2.86
CA ALA A 120 21.07 2.01 -1.85
C ALA A 120 22.42 2.78 -1.82
N GLY A 121 22.50 3.96 -2.45
CA GLY A 121 23.74 4.74 -2.51
C GLY A 121 24.74 4.31 -3.59
N HIS A 122 24.31 3.50 -4.57
CA HIS A 122 25.20 3.03 -5.63
C HIS A 122 25.29 4.07 -6.76
N PRO A 123 26.46 4.70 -7.01
CA PRO A 123 26.55 5.86 -7.91
C PRO A 123 26.06 5.59 -9.34
N GLY A 124 26.31 4.39 -9.86
CA GLY A 124 25.86 4.01 -11.21
C GLY A 124 24.34 3.84 -11.32
N ASN A 125 23.69 3.30 -10.28
CA ASN A 125 22.23 3.10 -10.28
C ASN A 125 21.52 4.44 -10.07
N GLU A 126 22.04 5.29 -9.17
CA GLU A 126 21.51 6.64 -8.98
C GLU A 126 21.63 7.49 -10.25
N MET A 127 22.70 7.30 -11.02
CA MET A 127 22.83 7.95 -12.33
C MET A 127 21.75 7.46 -13.32
N ALA A 128 21.47 6.15 -13.34
CA ALA A 128 20.41 5.60 -14.20
C ALA A 128 19.02 6.13 -13.81
N ASP A 129 18.70 6.18 -12.51
CA ASP A 129 17.46 6.77 -11.97
C ASP A 129 17.33 8.25 -12.34
N GLN A 130 18.40 9.02 -12.18
CA GLN A 130 18.43 10.44 -12.58
C GLN A 130 18.16 10.59 -14.08
N LEU A 131 18.74 9.73 -14.92
CA LEU A 131 18.54 9.74 -16.37
C LEU A 131 17.10 9.38 -16.74
N ALA A 132 16.50 8.39 -16.07
CA ALA A 132 15.10 8.03 -16.27
C ALA A 132 14.16 9.19 -15.93
N ASN A 133 14.39 9.87 -14.81
CA ASN A 133 13.63 11.06 -14.42
C ASN A 133 13.80 12.23 -15.40
N LEU A 134 15.04 12.46 -15.88
CA LEU A 134 15.31 13.45 -16.93
C LEU A 134 14.58 13.13 -18.24
N GLY A 135 14.49 11.84 -18.60
CA GLY A 135 13.69 11.35 -19.72
C GLY A 135 12.22 11.72 -19.60
N ALA A 136 11.61 11.42 -18.45
CA ALA A 136 10.22 11.78 -18.17
C ALA A 136 10.00 13.29 -18.21
N ASP A 137 10.90 14.09 -17.62
CA ASP A 137 10.84 15.55 -17.63
C ASP A 137 10.95 16.15 -19.03
N LYS A 138 11.84 15.61 -19.87
CA LYS A 138 11.99 16.04 -21.25
C LYS A 138 10.70 15.77 -22.03
N THR A 139 10.13 14.57 -21.90
CA THR A 139 8.86 14.21 -22.55
C THR A 139 7.70 15.09 -22.06
N ALA A 140 7.64 15.42 -20.76
CA ALA A 140 6.67 16.38 -20.22
C ALA A 140 6.80 17.78 -20.86
N LYS A 141 8.03 18.26 -21.05
CA LYS A 141 8.29 19.56 -21.69
C LYS A 141 7.92 19.54 -23.17
N GLU A 142 8.22 18.46 -23.88
CA GLU A 142 7.86 18.27 -25.29
C GLU A 142 6.34 18.21 -25.50
N LEU A 143 5.59 17.57 -24.60
CA LEU A 143 4.12 17.57 -24.62
C LEU A 143 3.50 18.96 -24.39
N LYS A 144 4.20 19.84 -23.67
CA LYS A 144 3.73 21.21 -23.37
C LYS A 144 4.06 22.21 -24.48
N GLN A 145 4.91 21.85 -25.45
CA GLN A 145 5.18 22.70 -26.61
C GLN A 145 4.24 22.33 -27.77
N PRO A 146 3.35 23.23 -28.23
CA PRO A 146 2.56 22.97 -29.42
C PRO A 146 3.48 22.91 -30.65
N GLN A 147 3.24 21.93 -31.53
CA GLN A 147 3.94 21.78 -32.81
C GLN A 147 3.95 23.10 -33.61
N SER A 148 5.11 23.73 -33.74
CA SER A 148 5.34 24.75 -34.76
C SER A 148 5.96 24.12 -35.99
N THR A 149 5.12 23.80 -36.98
CA THR A 149 5.52 23.67 -38.38
C THR A 149 6.16 24.98 -38.86
N THR A 150 7.35 24.85 -39.45
CA THR A 150 8.10 25.71 -40.38
C THR A 150 7.61 27.15 -40.64
N VAL A 151 8.52 28.14 -40.48
CA VAL A 151 8.95 29.17 -41.47
C VAL A 151 9.52 30.44 -40.77
N SER A 152 10.77 30.75 -41.14
CA SER A 152 11.45 32.07 -41.18
C SER A 152 11.80 32.88 -39.93
N GLN A 153 13.02 33.40 -40.01
CA GLN A 153 13.71 34.36 -39.14
C GLN A 153 12.93 35.66 -38.96
N ASP A 154 12.84 36.17 -37.72
CA ASP A 154 13.23 37.56 -37.41
C ASP A 154 13.34 37.81 -35.90
N ILE A 155 14.30 38.67 -35.56
CA ILE A 155 14.82 39.02 -34.24
C ILE A 155 13.80 39.85 -33.43
N LYS A 156 13.62 39.55 -32.13
CA LYS A 156 13.41 40.56 -31.07
C LYS A 156 13.77 40.07 -29.66
N LYS A 157 14.32 41.02 -28.89
CA LYS A 157 15.06 40.95 -27.62
C LYS A 157 14.30 40.35 -26.41
N PRO A 158 15.03 39.95 -25.34
CA PRO A 158 14.45 39.30 -24.17
C PRO A 158 13.65 40.30 -23.33
N GLU A 159 12.42 39.94 -22.97
CA GLU A 159 11.63 40.69 -21.99
C GLU A 159 11.91 40.20 -20.56
N GLN A 160 11.77 41.17 -19.68
CA GLN A 160 12.34 41.28 -18.35
C GLN A 160 11.44 40.61 -17.32
N ASP A 161 12.06 39.81 -16.45
CA ASP A 161 11.42 39.02 -15.40
C ASP A 161 10.79 39.95 -14.35
N TRP A 162 9.46 40.06 -14.34
CA TRP A 162 8.68 40.84 -13.37
C TRP A 162 8.45 40.03 -12.09
N LEU A 163 9.51 39.50 -11.49
CA LEU A 163 9.43 38.83 -10.19
C LEU A 163 10.56 39.22 -9.25
N LEU A 164 11.22 40.35 -9.52
CA LEU A 164 12.41 40.83 -8.78
C LEU A 164 12.25 42.19 -8.09
N ASP A 165 11.05 42.76 -8.05
CA ASP A 165 10.73 43.95 -7.25
C ASP A 165 9.61 43.64 -6.24
N ASP A 166 9.95 42.95 -5.15
CA ASP A 166 9.12 42.91 -3.94
C ASP A 166 9.48 44.12 -3.05
N PRO A 167 8.57 45.08 -2.80
CA PRO A 167 8.83 46.28 -2.02
C PRO A 167 8.84 46.07 -0.49
N PHE A 168 8.71 44.84 0.00
CA PHE A 168 8.78 44.55 1.44
C PHE A 168 10.08 43.83 1.78
N GLY A 169 11.17 44.61 1.81
CA GLY A 169 12.47 44.16 2.27
C GLY A 169 12.46 43.74 3.75
N PHE A 170 12.71 42.45 3.97
CA PHE A 170 13.28 41.92 5.21
C PHE A 170 14.23 40.77 4.87
N ASP A 171 15.41 41.14 4.37
CA ASP A 171 16.61 40.34 4.58
C ASP A 171 17.13 40.62 5.99
N LEU A 172 17.29 39.59 6.80
CA LEU A 172 18.39 39.58 7.78
C LEU A 172 18.91 38.16 7.98
N ALA A 173 20.19 38.05 7.66
CA ALA A 173 21.04 36.87 7.68
C ALA A 173 21.41 36.41 9.09
N ASP A 174 21.84 35.14 9.15
CA ASP A 174 22.87 34.51 9.99
C ASP A 174 23.11 35.02 11.43
N ALA A 175 23.02 34.09 12.39
CA ALA A 175 24.10 33.86 13.35
C ALA A 175 23.96 32.52 14.09
N THR A 176 25.08 31.80 14.08
CA THR A 176 25.53 30.65 14.87
C THR A 176 25.57 30.90 16.39
N GLU A 177 25.39 29.87 17.22
CA GLU A 177 26.38 29.34 18.20
C GLU A 177 25.73 28.49 19.34
N GLU A 178 26.58 27.60 19.86
CA GLU A 178 26.35 26.44 20.71
C GLU A 178 26.27 26.72 22.23
N GLU A 179 25.90 25.67 22.98
CA GLU A 179 26.39 25.28 24.32
C GLU A 179 26.00 26.09 25.58
N ASN A 180 25.25 25.50 26.53
CA ASN A 180 25.78 24.61 27.60
C ASN A 180 24.77 24.33 28.74
N ILE A 181 24.65 23.04 29.07
CA ILE A 181 24.58 22.37 30.38
C ILE A 181 24.10 23.18 31.61
N HIS A 182 23.03 22.72 32.26
CA HIS A 182 23.00 22.57 33.72
C HIS A 182 22.04 21.45 34.17
N LEU A 183 22.61 20.46 34.85
CA LEU A 183 21.91 19.49 35.71
C LEU A 183 21.48 20.18 37.01
N GLU A 184 20.32 19.81 37.53
CA GLU A 184 20.12 19.51 38.95
C GLU A 184 18.89 18.61 39.15
N ALA A 185 18.94 17.82 40.22
CA ALA A 185 18.32 16.52 40.39
C ALA A 185 17.10 16.52 41.31
N SER A 186 16.48 15.33 41.36
CA SER A 186 15.68 14.72 42.42
C SER A 186 14.30 15.31 42.73
N GLU A 187 13.27 14.50 42.50
CA GLU A 187 12.36 14.05 43.56
C GLU A 187 11.69 12.71 43.16
N GLU A 188 11.80 11.74 44.07
CA GLU A 188 11.19 10.40 44.04
C GLU A 188 9.69 10.49 44.39
N VAL A 189 8.81 9.67 43.78
CA VAL A 189 7.67 9.04 44.49
C VAL A 189 7.27 7.69 43.86
N GLU A 190 7.50 6.65 44.65
CA GLU A 190 6.78 5.38 44.89
C GLU A 190 6.22 4.47 43.78
N MET A 191 6.77 3.25 43.81
CA MET A 191 6.16 2.01 43.34
C MET A 191 5.05 1.55 44.30
N ILE A 192 3.94 1.06 43.75
CA ILE A 192 2.95 0.27 44.49
C ILE A 192 3.08 -1.18 44.05
N GLU A 193 3.55 -2.02 44.96
CA GLU A 193 3.39 -3.47 44.95
C GLU A 193 1.91 -3.83 45.19
N VAL A 194 1.38 -4.78 44.42
CA VAL A 194 0.24 -5.59 44.88
C VAL A 194 0.65 -7.06 44.79
N THR A 195 0.86 -7.63 45.97
CA THR A 195 1.06 -9.05 46.23
C THR A 195 -0.27 -9.80 46.10
N GLY A 196 -0.18 -11.07 45.68
CA GLY A 196 -1.29 -11.81 45.09
C GLY A 196 -2.23 -12.52 46.06
N GLU A 197 -3.18 -13.26 45.49
CA GLU A 197 -3.73 -14.46 46.10
C GLU A 197 -4.28 -15.41 45.02
N ILE A 198 -3.89 -16.67 45.18
CA ILE A 198 -4.27 -17.82 44.37
C ILE A 198 -5.54 -18.38 45.02
N ILE A 199 -6.63 -18.52 44.27
CA ILE A 199 -7.83 -19.24 44.73
C ILE A 199 -8.05 -20.42 43.80
N GLU A 200 -7.72 -21.61 44.31
CA GLU A 200 -8.19 -22.89 43.80
C GLU A 200 -9.71 -22.98 43.98
N VAL A 201 -10.42 -23.35 42.91
CA VAL A 201 -11.77 -23.91 43.01
C VAL A 201 -11.83 -25.14 42.10
N GLU A 202 -11.63 -26.31 42.69
CA GLU A 202 -12.22 -27.55 42.19
C GLU A 202 -13.74 -27.41 42.23
N THR A 203 -14.44 -27.79 41.16
CA THR A 203 -15.48 -28.84 41.23
C THR A 203 -16.21 -29.05 39.90
N ALA A 204 -16.44 -30.35 39.65
CA ALA A 204 -17.59 -30.95 38.98
C ALA A 204 -17.69 -30.89 37.44
N GLU A 205 -17.22 -31.99 36.85
CA GLU A 205 -17.74 -32.55 35.60
C GLU A 205 -19.28 -32.61 35.60
N GLN A 206 -19.90 -31.95 34.63
CA GLN A 206 -21.21 -32.35 34.12
C GLN A 206 -21.19 -32.27 32.60
N GLU A 207 -21.14 -33.46 32.00
CA GLU A 207 -21.36 -33.70 30.58
C GLU A 207 -22.70 -33.07 30.13
N SER A 208 -22.62 -32.10 29.22
CA SER A 208 -23.76 -31.79 28.34
C SER A 208 -23.28 -31.86 26.89
N LYS A 209 -23.83 -32.84 26.18
CA LYS A 209 -23.54 -33.18 24.79
C LYS A 209 -23.79 -31.96 23.89
N GLN A 210 -22.73 -31.49 23.23
CA GLN A 210 -22.81 -30.58 22.08
C GLN A 210 -22.41 -31.31 20.79
N PRO A 211 -22.98 -30.92 19.63
CA PRO A 211 -22.88 -31.68 18.39
C PRO A 211 -21.45 -31.59 17.83
N THR A 212 -20.88 -32.76 17.55
CA THR A 212 -19.54 -32.92 16.99
C THR A 212 -19.49 -32.48 15.53
N ASN A 213 -19.09 -31.22 15.27
CA ASN A 213 -18.41 -30.90 14.02
C ASN A 213 -16.94 -31.27 14.21
N ASN A 214 -16.43 -32.21 13.41
CA ASN A 214 -15.03 -32.65 13.43
C ASN A 214 -14.13 -31.50 12.92
N ILE A 215 -13.78 -30.56 13.80
CA ILE A 215 -12.80 -29.52 13.53
C ILE A 215 -11.40 -30.18 13.61
N HIS A 216 -10.57 -30.02 12.58
CA HIS A 216 -9.23 -30.59 12.56
C HIS A 216 -8.39 -30.06 13.75
N PRO A 217 -7.61 -30.89 14.46
CA PRO A 217 -6.94 -30.54 15.72
C PRO A 217 -5.91 -29.40 15.64
N GLN A 218 -5.55 -28.96 14.43
CA GLN A 218 -4.61 -27.86 14.17
C GLN A 218 -5.30 -26.58 13.67
N ILE A 219 -6.64 -26.53 13.63
CA ILE A 219 -7.36 -25.27 13.41
C ILE A 219 -7.48 -24.58 14.77
N VAL A 220 -6.80 -23.46 14.93
CA VAL A 220 -6.92 -22.63 16.14
C VAL A 220 -8.02 -21.62 15.90
N VAL A 221 -9.24 -21.95 16.36
CA VAL A 221 -10.34 -20.98 16.43
C VAL A 221 -10.41 -20.45 17.86
N THR A 222 -10.16 -19.16 18.03
CA THR A 222 -10.39 -18.47 19.30
C THR A 222 -11.84 -17.99 19.30
N GLU A 223 -12.59 -18.31 20.35
CA GLU A 223 -13.98 -17.85 20.49
C GLU A 223 -14.06 -16.35 20.82
N ALA A 224 -15.14 -15.70 20.39
CA ALA A 224 -15.42 -14.31 20.70
C ALA A 224 -15.51 -14.07 22.22
N LYS A 225 -14.61 -13.25 22.75
CA LYS A 225 -14.66 -12.79 24.14
C LYS A 225 -15.81 -11.79 24.36
N LEU A 226 -16.16 -11.03 23.33
CA LEU A 226 -17.22 -10.04 23.35
C LEU A 226 -18.40 -10.47 22.46
N LYS A 227 -19.57 -10.64 23.05
CA LYS A 227 -20.81 -10.92 22.31
C LYS A 227 -21.43 -9.61 21.82
N LEU A 228 -21.05 -9.20 20.62
CA LEU A 228 -21.57 -8.00 19.95
C LEU A 228 -22.58 -8.38 18.85
N GLN A 229 -23.57 -7.53 18.60
CA GLN A 229 -24.53 -7.69 17.52
C GLN A 229 -24.24 -6.66 16.41
N GLY A 230 -24.19 -7.09 15.16
CA GLY A 230 -23.93 -6.24 14.00
C GLY A 230 -23.45 -7.03 12.79
N PRO A 231 -23.19 -6.37 11.65
CA PRO A 231 -22.53 -7.00 10.52
C PRO A 231 -21.13 -7.46 10.92
N ARG A 232 -20.78 -8.70 10.57
CA ARG A 232 -19.47 -9.29 10.86
C ARG A 232 -18.47 -8.78 9.84
N GLN A 233 -17.39 -8.18 10.31
CA GLN A 233 -16.26 -7.78 9.50
C GLN A 233 -15.08 -8.67 9.89
N LEU A 234 -14.46 -9.32 8.91
CA LEU A 234 -13.32 -10.19 9.10
C LEU A 234 -12.11 -9.55 8.43
N ILE A 235 -11.09 -9.25 9.23
CA ILE A 235 -9.83 -8.76 8.71
C ILE A 235 -8.98 -9.98 8.43
N LEU A 236 -8.55 -10.15 7.19
CA LEU A 236 -7.93 -11.36 6.69
C LEU A 236 -6.59 -11.04 6.03
N ASP A 237 -5.64 -11.93 6.26
CA ASP A 237 -4.34 -11.96 5.61
C ASP A 237 -3.95 -13.42 5.33
N THR A 238 -3.17 -13.65 4.27
CA THR A 238 -2.73 -15.00 3.88
C THR A 238 -1.26 -15.02 3.50
N GLU A 239 -0.56 -16.05 3.96
CA GLU A 239 0.78 -16.36 3.48
C GLU A 239 0.71 -17.47 2.44
N THR A 240 1.58 -17.38 1.43
CA THR A 240 1.56 -18.27 0.26
C THR A 240 2.99 -18.72 -0.09
N THR A 241 3.10 -19.84 -0.80
CA THR A 241 4.39 -20.31 -1.31
C THR A 241 5.01 -19.36 -2.34
N GLY A 242 4.23 -18.45 -2.93
CA GLY A 242 4.65 -17.53 -3.98
C GLY A 242 3.52 -16.63 -4.45
N PHE A 243 3.80 -15.73 -5.41
CA PHE A 243 2.87 -14.66 -5.76
C PHE A 243 1.78 -15.03 -6.78
N TYR A 244 1.88 -16.20 -7.43
CA TYR A 244 1.07 -16.50 -8.61
C TYR A 244 0.24 -17.78 -8.43
N PHE A 245 -1.04 -17.62 -8.10
CA PHE A 245 -2.01 -18.73 -8.03
C PHE A 245 -2.13 -19.53 -9.36
N GLN A 246 -1.84 -18.89 -10.50
CA GLN A 246 -1.86 -19.52 -11.82
C GLN A 246 -0.67 -20.47 -12.06
N ASP A 247 0.48 -20.20 -11.44
CA ASP A 247 1.69 -21.01 -11.55
C ASP A 247 1.72 -22.15 -10.54
N GLY A 248 0.59 -22.39 -9.87
CA GLY A 248 0.41 -23.47 -8.90
C GLY A 248 1.02 -23.17 -7.54
N ASP A 249 1.16 -21.90 -7.17
CA ASP A 249 1.42 -21.51 -5.79
C ASP A 249 0.18 -21.75 -4.93
N ARG A 250 0.41 -21.99 -3.63
CA ARG A 250 -0.64 -22.38 -2.69
C ARG A 250 -0.55 -21.59 -1.40
N ILE A 251 -1.67 -21.53 -0.69
CA ILE A 251 -1.78 -20.93 0.63
C ILE A 251 -1.11 -21.85 1.66
N ILE A 252 -0.32 -21.27 2.56
CA ILE A 252 0.38 -21.97 3.65
C ILE A 252 -0.06 -21.51 5.03
N GLU A 253 -0.61 -20.30 5.14
CA GLU A 253 -1.14 -19.75 6.38
C GLU A 253 -2.37 -18.90 6.07
N VAL A 254 -3.40 -19.00 6.91
CA VAL A 254 -4.56 -18.12 6.90
C VAL A 254 -4.75 -17.57 8.30
N GLY A 255 -4.78 -16.25 8.40
CA GLY A 255 -5.11 -15.52 9.61
C GLY A 255 -6.32 -14.64 9.36
N ALA A 256 -7.36 -14.79 10.18
CA ALA A 256 -8.45 -13.82 10.17
C ALA A 256 -8.96 -13.50 11.58
N ILE A 257 -9.25 -12.23 11.82
CA ILE A 257 -9.77 -11.74 13.09
C ILE A 257 -11.14 -11.11 12.88
N GLU A 258 -12.01 -11.25 13.88
CA GLU A 258 -13.36 -10.72 13.82
C GLU A 258 -13.49 -9.36 14.49
N MET A 259 -14.19 -8.48 13.80
CA MET A 259 -14.55 -7.15 14.21
C MET A 259 -16.05 -6.93 14.01
N ILE A 260 -16.71 -6.37 15.02
CA ILE A 260 -18.12 -5.97 14.95
C ILE A 260 -18.23 -4.55 15.49
N ASN A 261 -18.92 -3.68 14.76
CA ASN A 261 -19.10 -2.26 15.13
C ASN A 261 -17.76 -1.57 15.51
N ARG A 262 -16.72 -1.80 14.71
CA ARG A 262 -15.37 -1.24 14.91
C ARG A 262 -14.68 -1.65 16.21
N LYS A 263 -15.13 -2.75 16.83
CA LYS A 263 -14.50 -3.36 18.01
C LYS A 263 -14.11 -4.79 17.70
N LEU A 264 -12.86 -5.15 18.00
CA LEU A 264 -12.39 -6.53 17.90
C LEU A 264 -13.15 -7.39 18.91
N THR A 265 -13.76 -8.48 18.46
CA THR A 265 -14.54 -9.38 19.34
C THR A 265 -13.62 -10.30 20.14
N GLY A 266 -12.37 -10.44 19.70
CA GLY A 266 -11.41 -11.42 20.20
C GLY A 266 -11.54 -12.79 19.53
N SER A 267 -12.52 -12.97 18.63
CA SER A 267 -12.60 -14.18 17.80
C SER A 267 -11.55 -14.09 16.69
N SER A 268 -10.82 -15.18 16.50
CA SER A 268 -9.84 -15.31 15.42
C SER A 268 -9.80 -16.73 14.92
N ILE A 269 -9.45 -16.89 13.65
CA ILE A 269 -9.13 -18.17 13.05
C ILE A 269 -7.70 -18.10 12.54
N HIS A 270 -6.89 -19.07 12.93
CA HIS A 270 -5.50 -19.18 12.51
C HIS A 270 -5.20 -20.63 12.14
N ILE A 271 -4.75 -20.82 10.90
CA ILE A 271 -4.54 -22.14 10.33
C ILE A 271 -3.25 -22.13 9.51
N TYR A 272 -2.37 -23.10 9.81
CA TYR A 272 -1.27 -23.47 8.92
C TYR A 272 -1.70 -24.63 8.03
N ILE A 273 -1.30 -24.57 6.76
CA ILE A 273 -1.78 -25.47 5.71
C ILE A 273 -0.58 -26.09 5.00
N ASN A 274 -0.64 -27.39 4.78
CA ASN A 274 0.37 -28.08 3.98
C ASN A 274 0.11 -27.86 2.47
N PRO A 275 1.01 -27.17 1.75
CA PRO A 275 0.81 -26.85 0.33
C PRO A 275 1.10 -28.03 -0.61
N GLN A 276 1.58 -29.17 -0.10
CA GLN A 276 2.06 -30.32 -0.90
C GLN A 276 3.09 -29.92 -1.97
N LYS A 277 3.83 -28.84 -1.75
CA LYS A 277 4.82 -28.24 -2.65
C LYS A 277 5.90 -27.57 -1.80
N PRO A 278 7.16 -27.49 -2.28
CA PRO A 278 8.16 -26.66 -1.61
C PRO A 278 7.69 -25.20 -1.48
N VAL A 279 7.88 -24.63 -0.30
CA VAL A 279 7.66 -23.21 0.00
C VAL A 279 8.57 -22.34 -0.86
N GLY A 280 9.86 -22.67 -0.97
CA GLY A 280 10.81 -21.96 -1.81
C GLY A 280 11.26 -20.63 -1.21
N ASP A 281 11.47 -19.61 -2.05
CA ASP A 281 12.07 -18.33 -1.63
C ASP A 281 11.17 -17.50 -0.68
N SER A 282 9.87 -17.84 -0.60
CA SER A 282 8.90 -17.19 0.28
C SER A 282 9.20 -17.40 1.77
N GLU A 283 9.93 -18.46 2.14
CA GLU A 283 10.41 -18.69 3.51
C GLU A 283 11.21 -17.50 4.06
N ASN A 284 11.91 -16.74 3.22
CA ASN A 284 12.67 -15.56 3.67
C ASN A 284 11.77 -14.39 4.12
N ILE A 285 10.48 -14.41 3.77
CA ILE A 285 9.52 -13.35 4.06
C ILE A 285 8.74 -13.67 5.34
N HIS A 286 8.18 -14.88 5.41
CA HIS A 286 7.30 -15.32 6.50
C HIS A 286 7.97 -16.30 7.48
N GLY A 287 9.18 -16.78 7.20
CA GLY A 287 9.93 -17.66 8.12
C GLY A 287 9.35 -19.06 8.31
N ILE A 288 8.42 -19.47 7.44
CA ILE A 288 7.71 -20.76 7.54
C ILE A 288 8.45 -21.77 6.66
N SER A 289 9.05 -22.77 7.29
CA SER A 289 9.82 -23.79 6.60
C SER A 289 8.95 -24.94 6.09
N ASP A 290 9.43 -25.63 5.05
CA ASP A 290 8.82 -26.86 4.55
C ASP A 290 8.64 -27.92 5.65
N ASP A 291 9.61 -28.03 6.55
CA ASP A 291 9.58 -29.00 7.65
C ASP A 291 8.46 -28.70 8.65
N PHE A 292 8.15 -27.42 8.88
CA PHE A 292 7.06 -27.01 9.76
C PHE A 292 5.67 -27.27 9.17
N LEU A 293 5.53 -27.28 7.84
CA LEU A 293 4.23 -27.48 7.17
C LEU A 293 3.91 -28.95 6.89
N LYS A 294 4.87 -29.88 7.01
CA LYS A 294 4.68 -31.30 6.67
C LYS A 294 3.60 -31.99 7.48
N ASP A 295 3.46 -31.64 8.75
CA ASP A 295 2.49 -32.21 9.70
C ASP A 295 1.15 -31.46 9.73
N LYS A 296 0.99 -30.41 8.92
CA LYS A 296 -0.21 -29.56 8.87
C LYS A 296 -1.31 -30.15 7.97
N PRO A 297 -2.60 -29.82 8.19
CA PRO A 297 -3.69 -30.33 7.37
C PRO A 297 -3.56 -29.88 5.93
N LEU A 298 -4.18 -30.64 5.03
CA LEU A 298 -4.35 -30.18 3.65
C LEU A 298 -5.48 -29.15 3.58
N TYR A 299 -5.44 -28.32 2.54
CA TYR A 299 -6.51 -27.34 2.31
C TYR A 299 -7.89 -28.00 2.24
N ALA A 300 -8.00 -29.19 1.64
CA ALA A 300 -9.25 -29.93 1.55
C ALA A 300 -9.85 -30.30 2.92
N ASP A 301 -9.01 -30.50 3.94
CA ASP A 301 -9.46 -30.88 5.28
C ASP A 301 -9.98 -29.68 6.09
N ILE A 302 -9.55 -28.46 5.75
CA ILE A 302 -9.92 -27.22 6.45
C ILE A 302 -10.94 -26.37 5.68
N ALA A 303 -11.16 -26.67 4.41
CA ALA A 303 -11.93 -25.83 3.49
C ALA A 303 -13.36 -25.55 3.99
N ASP A 304 -14.10 -26.58 4.45
CA ASP A 304 -15.46 -26.39 4.94
C ASP A 304 -15.51 -25.49 6.17
N THR A 305 -14.58 -25.68 7.11
CA THR A 305 -14.52 -24.87 8.34
C THR A 305 -14.16 -23.42 8.03
N LEU A 306 -13.17 -23.20 7.16
CA LEU A 306 -12.77 -21.87 6.75
C LEU A 306 -13.88 -21.17 5.96
N PHE A 307 -14.53 -21.88 5.04
CA PHE A 307 -15.63 -21.34 4.25
C PHE A 307 -16.81 -20.92 5.13
N ASP A 308 -17.22 -21.78 6.08
CA ASP A 308 -18.30 -21.47 7.01
C ASP A 308 -17.96 -20.28 7.93
N TYR A 309 -16.69 -20.12 8.31
CA TYR A 309 -16.26 -18.98 9.11
C TYR A 309 -16.36 -17.65 8.33
N LEU A 310 -15.92 -17.65 7.07
CA LEU A 310 -15.85 -16.47 6.21
C LEU A 310 -17.19 -16.08 5.59
N LYS A 311 -18.06 -17.06 5.30
CA LYS A 311 -19.32 -16.86 4.60
C LYS A 311 -20.23 -15.83 5.29
N GLY A 312 -20.72 -14.86 4.53
CA GLY A 312 -21.68 -13.86 4.99
C GLY A 312 -21.08 -12.74 5.85
N ALA A 313 -19.76 -12.66 5.95
CA ALA A 313 -19.04 -11.53 6.53
C ALA A 313 -18.48 -10.60 5.43
N GLU A 314 -18.18 -9.36 5.80
CA GLU A 314 -17.35 -8.46 5.00
C GLU A 314 -15.87 -8.81 5.23
N ILE A 315 -15.13 -9.11 4.16
CA ILE A 315 -13.70 -9.40 4.21
C ILE A 315 -12.92 -8.10 3.98
N ILE A 316 -12.06 -7.76 4.92
CA ILE A 316 -11.17 -6.60 4.88
C ILE A 316 -9.73 -7.12 4.75
N ALA A 317 -9.08 -6.85 3.63
CA ALA A 317 -7.70 -7.30 3.39
C ALA A 317 -6.85 -6.18 2.77
N HIS A 318 -5.53 -6.29 2.86
CA HIS A 318 -4.60 -5.33 2.25
C HIS A 318 -4.11 -5.86 0.91
N ASN A 319 -4.52 -5.22 -0.19
CA ASN A 319 -4.43 -5.79 -1.53
C ASN A 319 -5.35 -7.01 -1.70
N ALA A 320 -6.62 -6.87 -1.30
CA ALA A 320 -7.60 -7.97 -1.22
C ALA A 320 -7.73 -8.82 -2.50
N THR A 321 -7.40 -8.26 -3.68
CA THR A 321 -7.37 -9.02 -4.93
C THR A 321 -6.41 -10.21 -4.86
N PHE A 322 -5.31 -10.10 -4.13
CA PHE A 322 -4.33 -11.18 -3.95
C PHE A 322 -4.94 -12.34 -3.18
N ASP A 323 -5.34 -12.13 -1.93
CA ASP A 323 -5.89 -13.15 -1.04
C ASP A 323 -7.13 -13.82 -1.64
N MET A 324 -8.05 -13.01 -2.18
CA MET A 324 -9.29 -13.53 -2.76
C MET A 324 -9.04 -14.44 -3.96
N ASN A 325 -8.04 -14.13 -4.82
CA ASN A 325 -7.72 -14.99 -5.95
C ASN A 325 -7.17 -16.36 -5.50
N PHE A 326 -6.35 -16.38 -4.45
CA PHE A 326 -5.82 -17.62 -3.89
C PHE A 326 -6.92 -18.45 -3.21
N LEU A 327 -7.75 -17.79 -2.39
CA LEU A 327 -8.87 -18.44 -1.71
C LEU A 327 -9.88 -18.99 -2.71
N ASP A 328 -10.33 -18.20 -3.69
CA ASP A 328 -11.28 -18.63 -4.72
C ASP A 328 -10.75 -19.83 -5.51
N MET A 329 -9.44 -19.84 -5.80
CA MET A 329 -8.78 -20.94 -6.50
C MET A 329 -8.76 -22.23 -5.67
N GLU A 330 -8.44 -22.15 -4.38
CA GLU A 330 -8.39 -23.33 -3.50
C GLU A 330 -9.81 -23.84 -3.15
N PHE A 331 -10.79 -22.97 -2.91
CA PHE A 331 -12.20 -23.39 -2.71
C PHE A 331 -12.76 -24.09 -3.94
N LYS A 332 -12.47 -23.56 -5.13
CA LYS A 332 -12.89 -24.18 -6.39
C LYS A 332 -12.29 -25.57 -6.60
N ARG A 333 -11.09 -25.85 -6.09
CA ARG A 333 -10.48 -27.19 -6.14
C ARG A 333 -11.20 -28.21 -5.27
N VAL A 334 -11.77 -27.77 -4.14
CA VAL A 334 -12.54 -28.62 -3.22
C VAL A 334 -14.01 -28.75 -3.67
N GLY A 335 -14.45 -27.91 -4.61
CA GLY A 335 -15.81 -27.93 -5.15
C GLY A 335 -16.77 -26.98 -4.42
N LEU A 336 -16.23 -26.04 -3.64
CA LEU A 336 -16.99 -24.97 -3.00
C LEU A 336 -17.12 -23.76 -3.95
N PRO A 337 -18.18 -22.93 -3.81
CA PRO A 337 -18.33 -21.72 -4.60
C PRO A 337 -17.25 -20.68 -4.25
N ALA A 338 -17.06 -19.71 -5.14
CA ALA A 338 -16.11 -18.62 -4.91
C ALA A 338 -16.57 -17.74 -3.75
N LEU A 339 -15.64 -17.29 -2.90
CA LEU A 339 -15.97 -16.40 -1.78
C LEU A 339 -16.50 -15.06 -2.26
N SER A 340 -16.05 -14.61 -3.43
CA SER A 340 -16.53 -13.39 -4.09
C SER A 340 -18.05 -13.40 -4.39
N GLU A 341 -18.71 -14.56 -4.39
CA GLU A 341 -20.16 -14.67 -4.56
C GLU A 341 -20.94 -14.57 -3.24
N VAL A 342 -20.27 -14.78 -2.09
CA VAL A 342 -20.92 -14.94 -0.77
C VAL A 342 -20.47 -13.93 0.27
N CYS A 343 -19.42 -13.15 -0.01
CA CYS A 343 -18.84 -12.17 0.89
C CYS A 343 -18.68 -10.82 0.18
N GLU A 344 -18.85 -9.74 0.94
CA GLU A 344 -18.43 -8.41 0.51
C GLU A 344 -16.92 -8.28 0.75
N VAL A 345 -16.21 -7.58 -0.13
CA VAL A 345 -14.74 -7.46 -0.05
C VAL A 345 -14.35 -5.98 -0.08
N THR A 346 -13.58 -5.58 0.93
CA THR A 346 -13.04 -4.23 1.08
C THR A 346 -11.51 -4.28 1.00
N ASP A 347 -10.95 -3.63 -0.03
CA ASP A 347 -9.49 -3.50 -0.18
C ASP A 347 -8.96 -2.26 0.54
N THR A 348 -8.23 -2.49 1.62
CA THR A 348 -7.61 -1.42 2.40
C THR A 348 -6.48 -0.71 1.66
N LEU A 349 -5.83 -1.36 0.69
CA LEU A 349 -4.80 -0.71 -0.13
C LEU A 349 -5.44 0.33 -1.06
N ALA A 350 -6.59 0.03 -1.65
CA ALA A 350 -7.36 0.99 -2.44
C ALA A 350 -7.82 2.17 -1.57
N LEU A 351 -8.31 1.90 -0.36
CA LEU A 351 -8.66 2.94 0.62
C LEU A 351 -7.45 3.81 0.98
N ALA A 352 -6.29 3.20 1.22
CA ALA A 352 -5.06 3.90 1.55
C ALA A 352 -4.58 4.77 0.40
N LYS A 353 -4.62 4.27 -0.84
CA LYS A 353 -4.26 5.03 -2.05
C LYS A 353 -5.15 6.24 -2.27
N ASN A 354 -6.45 6.13 -1.98
CA ASN A 354 -7.37 7.26 -2.08
C ASN A 354 -7.10 8.31 -1.00
N LYS A 355 -6.89 7.87 0.25
CA LYS A 355 -6.60 8.79 1.37
C LYS A 355 -5.22 9.44 1.25
N HIS A 356 -4.27 8.74 0.65
CA HIS A 356 -2.87 9.15 0.56
C HIS A 356 -2.30 8.95 -0.85
N PRO A 357 -2.75 9.77 -1.82
CA PRO A 357 -2.31 9.64 -3.20
C PRO A 357 -0.82 10.01 -3.35
N GLY A 358 -0.10 9.25 -4.19
CA GLY A 358 1.32 9.50 -4.51
C GLY A 358 2.31 9.09 -3.42
N GLN A 359 1.86 8.47 -2.33
CA GLN A 359 2.73 8.06 -1.22
C GLN A 359 2.84 6.53 -1.13
N LYS A 360 3.81 6.05 -0.34
CA LYS A 360 3.93 4.61 -0.02
C LYS A 360 2.75 4.21 0.87
N ASN A 361 1.98 3.23 0.41
CA ASN A 361 0.77 2.72 1.07
C ASN A 361 0.89 1.23 1.42
N SER A 362 2.11 0.73 1.61
CA SER A 362 2.32 -0.62 2.16
C SER A 362 1.92 -0.65 3.64
N LEU A 363 1.61 -1.83 4.18
CA LEU A 363 1.25 -2.00 5.59
C LEU A 363 2.28 -1.35 6.51
N ASP A 364 3.58 -1.58 6.29
CA ASP A 364 4.66 -0.94 7.06
C ASP A 364 4.65 0.60 6.99
N ALA A 365 4.32 1.16 5.82
CA ALA A 365 4.24 2.60 5.66
C ALA A 365 3.04 3.19 6.41
N LEU A 366 1.92 2.46 6.44
CA LEU A 366 0.72 2.85 7.16
C LEU A 366 0.89 2.71 8.68
N VAL A 367 1.56 1.65 9.15
CA VAL A 367 1.93 1.47 10.56
C VAL A 367 2.72 2.67 11.07
N ARG A 368 3.76 3.07 10.33
CA ARG A 368 4.57 4.25 10.68
C ARG A 368 3.78 5.54 10.64
N ARG A 369 2.85 5.68 9.68
CA ARG A 369 2.05 6.90 9.51
C ARG A 369 1.03 7.11 10.62
N TYR A 370 0.38 6.05 11.04
CA TYR A 370 -0.65 6.11 12.08
C TYR A 370 -0.08 5.89 13.49
N GLU A 371 1.25 5.88 13.63
CA GLU A 371 1.96 5.71 14.90
C GLU A 371 1.49 4.47 15.68
N ILE A 372 1.18 3.40 14.96
CA ILE A 372 0.73 2.15 15.56
C ILE A 372 1.93 1.50 16.27
N PRO A 373 1.77 1.00 17.51
CA PRO A 373 2.85 0.39 18.25
C PRO A 373 3.54 -0.70 17.42
N ALA A 374 4.86 -0.56 17.29
CA ALA A 374 5.66 -1.54 16.58
C ALA A 374 5.59 -2.88 17.31
N ARG A 375 5.15 -3.92 16.61
CA ARG A 375 5.18 -5.30 17.08
C ARG A 375 6.42 -5.96 16.47
N ASP A 376 6.99 -6.95 17.15
CA ASP A 376 8.11 -7.70 16.57
C ASP A 376 7.63 -8.46 15.34
N ARG A 377 8.02 -7.96 14.17
CA ARG A 377 7.64 -8.44 12.84
C ARG A 377 8.89 -8.95 12.12
N THR A 378 9.75 -9.68 12.84
CA THR A 378 10.94 -10.31 12.26
C THR A 378 10.56 -11.23 11.09
N PHE A 379 9.38 -11.85 11.15
CA PHE A 379 8.76 -12.58 10.05
C PHE A 379 7.31 -12.10 9.82
N HIS A 380 6.86 -12.13 8.57
CA HIS A 380 5.46 -11.94 8.23
C HIS A 380 4.67 -13.16 8.72
N GLY A 381 3.52 -12.92 9.35
CA GLY A 381 2.66 -13.99 9.81
C GLY A 381 1.22 -13.53 9.69
N ALA A 382 0.39 -14.35 9.05
CA ALA A 382 -0.94 -13.93 8.61
C ALA A 382 -1.80 -13.39 9.77
N LEU A 383 -1.74 -14.01 10.95
CA LEU A 383 -2.50 -13.55 12.11
C LEU A 383 -1.99 -12.20 12.64
N LEU A 384 -0.67 -12.03 12.74
CA LEU A 384 -0.05 -10.80 13.22
C LEU A 384 -0.34 -9.64 12.25
N ASP A 385 -0.25 -9.90 10.96
CA ASP A 385 -0.49 -8.92 9.91
C ASP A 385 -1.98 -8.53 9.84
N ALA A 386 -2.90 -9.48 10.05
CA ALA A 386 -4.32 -9.19 10.22
C ALA A 386 -4.61 -8.30 11.44
N GLU A 387 -3.94 -8.53 12.57
CA GLU A 387 -4.08 -7.67 13.76
C GLU A 387 -3.53 -6.26 13.55
N ILE A 388 -2.37 -6.13 12.89
CA ILE A 388 -1.80 -4.83 12.53
C ILE A 388 -2.72 -4.11 11.54
N LEU A 389 -3.25 -4.84 10.56
CA LEU A 389 -4.19 -4.31 9.57
C LEU A 389 -5.49 -3.82 10.25
N ALA A 390 -5.94 -4.47 11.32
CA ALA A 390 -7.05 -4.00 12.14
C ALA A 390 -6.81 -2.60 12.69
N ASP A 391 -5.66 -2.40 13.35
CA ASP A 391 -5.30 -1.14 13.96
C ASP A 391 -5.17 -0.05 12.87
N VAL A 392 -4.53 -0.38 11.74
CA VAL A 392 -4.41 0.50 10.57
C VAL A 392 -5.79 0.87 10.03
N TYR A 393 -6.66 -0.11 9.80
CA TYR A 393 -7.99 0.11 9.26
C TYR A 393 -8.83 0.99 10.20
N LEU A 394 -8.79 0.72 11.51
CA LEU A 394 -9.47 1.52 12.52
C LEU A 394 -8.94 2.95 12.57
N ALA A 395 -7.63 3.17 12.48
CA ALA A 395 -7.03 4.51 12.41
C ALA A 395 -7.38 5.23 11.09
N MET A 396 -7.38 4.50 9.98
CA MET A 396 -7.75 5.02 8.66
C MET A 396 -9.19 5.50 8.60
N THR A 397 -10.10 4.73 9.17
CA THR A 397 -11.55 4.98 9.13
C THR A 397 -12.08 5.69 10.38
N GLY A 398 -11.25 5.85 11.40
CA GLY A 398 -11.58 6.42 12.70
C GLY A 398 -11.28 7.91 12.83
N GLY A 399 -11.00 8.59 11.71
CA GLY A 399 -10.83 10.04 11.72
C GLY A 399 -11.97 10.73 12.47
N GLN A 400 -11.64 11.84 13.15
CA GLN A 400 -12.62 12.83 13.58
C GLN A 400 -13.72 12.91 12.53
N VAL A 401 -14.98 12.94 12.98
CA VAL A 401 -16.08 13.41 12.15
C VAL A 401 -15.59 14.74 11.60
N SER A 402 -15.03 14.73 10.39
CA SER A 402 -14.80 15.95 9.67
C SER A 402 -16.22 16.45 9.52
N PHE A 403 -16.55 17.50 10.25
CA PHE A 403 -17.55 18.42 9.79
C PHE A 403 -16.96 18.99 8.49
N ASP A 404 -16.99 18.17 7.43
CA ASP A 404 -16.68 18.53 6.06
C ASP A 404 -17.85 19.40 5.58
N ILE A 405 -17.93 20.58 6.17
CA ILE A 405 -18.69 21.71 5.64
C ILE A 405 -17.96 22.25 4.40
N ASP A 406 -16.65 22.00 4.24
CA ASP A 406 -15.84 22.49 3.13
C ASP A 406 -15.45 21.46 2.05
N ALA A 407 -15.49 20.14 2.30
CA ALA A 407 -15.13 19.15 1.26
C ALA A 407 -16.24 18.91 0.21
N LEU A 408 -17.43 19.49 0.41
CA LEU A 408 -18.47 19.60 -0.63
C LEU A 408 -18.27 20.79 -1.57
N SER A 409 -17.26 21.65 -1.34
CA SER A 409 -17.07 22.89 -2.13
C SER A 409 -16.17 22.76 -3.36
N GLN A 410 -15.48 21.62 -3.57
CA GLN A 410 -14.47 21.50 -4.64
C GLN A 410 -14.76 20.44 -5.73
N SER A 411 -15.95 19.83 -5.73
CA SER A 411 -16.38 18.88 -6.78
C SER A 411 -17.61 19.34 -7.59
N GLU A 412 -17.92 20.64 -7.61
CA GLU A 412 -19.00 21.21 -8.44
C GLU A 412 -18.49 22.28 -9.43
N ASN A 413 -17.49 21.94 -10.24
CA ASN A 413 -17.23 22.70 -11.48
C ASN A 413 -17.36 21.85 -12.75
N SER A 414 -18.03 20.71 -12.64
CA SER A 414 -18.59 20.01 -13.80
C SER A 414 -20.07 20.35 -13.87
N GLN A 415 -20.51 20.84 -15.04
CA GLN A 415 -21.89 21.18 -15.34
C GLN A 415 -22.87 20.06 -14.93
N GLN A 416 -23.48 20.17 -13.76
CA GLN A 416 -24.74 19.54 -13.43
C GLN A 416 -25.63 20.60 -12.79
N THR A 417 -26.72 20.89 -13.49
CA THR A 417 -27.84 21.68 -13.00
C THR A 417 -28.40 20.98 -11.76
N THR A 418 -28.03 21.45 -10.57
CA THR A 418 -28.61 21.01 -9.30
C THR A 418 -30.08 21.44 -9.28
N ASN A 419 -30.96 20.52 -9.64
CA ASN A 419 -32.40 20.65 -9.38
C ASN A 419 -32.59 20.60 -7.85
N ARG A 420 -32.55 21.77 -7.19
CA ARG A 420 -33.07 21.92 -5.83
C ARG A 420 -34.58 21.65 -5.88
N SER A 421 -34.98 20.42 -5.58
CA SER A 421 -36.38 20.12 -5.33
C SER A 421 -36.77 20.75 -3.99
N ARG A 422 -37.68 21.73 -4.02
CA ARG A 422 -38.36 22.19 -2.81
C ARG A 422 -39.28 21.06 -2.38
N VAL A 423 -38.88 20.31 -1.37
CA VAL A 423 -39.78 19.38 -0.70
C VAL A 423 -40.51 20.16 0.40
N GLN A 424 -41.81 20.40 0.20
CA GLN A 424 -42.67 20.90 1.27
C GLN A 424 -43.00 19.72 2.19
N ILE A 425 -42.22 19.56 3.25
CA ILE A 425 -42.50 18.61 4.33
C ILE A 425 -43.01 19.43 5.52
N ASP A 426 -44.18 19.07 6.04
CA ASP A 426 -44.72 19.65 7.25
C ASP A 426 -44.07 18.95 8.46
N LEU A 427 -43.03 19.57 9.01
CA LEU A 427 -42.28 19.06 10.15
C LEU A 427 -42.82 19.71 11.44
N PRO A 428 -43.02 18.95 12.52
CA PRO A 428 -43.47 19.51 13.77
C PRO A 428 -42.40 20.47 14.34
N VAL A 429 -42.77 21.74 14.50
CA VAL A 429 -41.94 22.75 15.18
C VAL A 429 -42.15 22.60 16.68
N ILE A 430 -41.09 22.23 17.39
CA ILE A 430 -41.11 22.14 18.85
C ILE A 430 -40.77 23.52 19.40
N TYR A 431 -41.76 24.16 20.04
CA TYR A 431 -41.58 25.44 20.70
C TYR A 431 -41.05 25.25 22.13
N PRO A 432 -40.26 26.20 22.65
CA PRO A 432 -39.89 26.20 24.06
C PRO A 432 -41.15 26.39 24.93
N SER A 433 -41.11 25.80 26.12
CA SER A 433 -42.10 26.00 27.16
C SER A 433 -42.01 27.40 27.77
N ASP A 434 -43.09 27.83 28.44
CA ASP A 434 -43.12 29.12 29.14
C ASP A 434 -42.05 29.20 30.26
N GLU A 435 -41.70 28.06 30.85
CA GLU A 435 -40.64 27.97 31.86
C GLU A 435 -39.24 28.19 31.27
N GLU A 436 -38.96 27.60 30.09
CA GLU A 436 -37.71 27.79 29.35
C GLU A 436 -37.56 29.23 28.84
N LEU A 437 -38.66 29.85 28.41
CA LEU A 437 -38.68 31.26 28.03
C LEU A 437 -38.36 32.16 29.23
N ASN A 438 -38.97 31.91 30.39
CA ASN A 438 -38.76 32.73 31.58
C ASN A 438 -37.36 32.55 32.17
N THR A 439 -36.79 31.34 32.10
CA THR A 439 -35.38 31.10 32.47
C THR A 439 -34.42 31.81 31.51
N HIS A 440 -34.72 31.80 30.20
CA HIS A 440 -33.95 32.57 29.23
C HIS A 440 -34.01 34.09 29.51
N GLU A 441 -35.19 34.65 29.79
CA GLU A 441 -35.32 36.08 30.13
C GLU A 441 -34.59 36.44 31.43
N THR A 442 -34.63 35.56 32.43
CA THR A 442 -33.89 35.74 33.67
C THR A 442 -32.38 35.75 33.41
N TRP A 443 -31.90 34.81 32.59
CA TRP A 443 -30.51 34.75 32.17
C TRP A 443 -30.06 36.01 31.41
N VAL A 444 -30.89 36.54 30.51
CA VAL A 444 -30.58 37.78 29.77
C VAL A 444 -30.41 38.96 30.73
N LYS A 445 -31.25 39.06 31.78
CA LYS A 445 -31.14 40.11 32.80
C LYS A 445 -29.91 39.94 33.68
N GLU A 446 -29.61 38.72 34.13
CA GLU A 446 -28.39 38.44 34.90
C GLU A 446 -27.12 38.75 34.10
N TYR A 447 -27.13 38.48 32.79
CA TYR A 447 -26.03 38.82 31.89
C TYR A 447 -25.82 40.35 31.83
N GLU A 448 -26.89 41.11 31.67
CA GLU A 448 -26.85 42.58 31.63
C GLU A 448 -26.36 43.17 32.97
N GLU A 449 -26.86 42.66 34.11
CA GLU A 449 -26.41 43.10 35.44
C GLU A 449 -24.93 42.82 35.68
N LYS A 450 -24.41 41.70 35.16
CA LYS A 450 -23.02 41.28 35.35
C LYS A 450 -22.03 42.01 34.43
N HIS A 451 -22.44 42.33 33.21
CA HIS A 451 -21.56 42.88 32.18
C HIS A 451 -21.78 44.37 31.89
N GLY A 452 -22.83 44.99 32.45
CA GLY A 452 -23.08 46.43 32.35
C GLY A 452 -23.53 46.91 30.98
N GLU A 453 -23.70 45.99 30.02
CA GLU A 453 -24.21 46.22 28.67
C GLU A 453 -25.28 45.18 28.32
N PRO A 454 -26.34 45.56 27.57
CA PRO A 454 -27.41 44.66 27.18
C PRO A 454 -26.92 43.59 26.19
N CYS A 455 -27.43 42.37 26.35
CA CYS A 455 -27.19 41.27 25.42
C CYS A 455 -27.80 41.56 24.02
N LEU A 456 -27.24 41.01 22.94
CA LEU A 456 -27.82 41.08 21.59
C LEU A 456 -29.22 40.46 21.47
N PHE A 457 -29.60 39.61 22.43
CA PHE A 457 -30.91 38.98 22.54
C PHE A 457 -31.86 39.71 23.49
N ALA A 458 -31.39 40.78 24.16
CA ALA A 458 -32.26 41.69 24.88
C ALA A 458 -33.12 42.46 23.87
N LYS A 459 -34.44 42.48 24.10
CA LYS A 459 -35.39 43.17 23.24
C LYS A 459 -35.41 44.67 23.45
#